data_AF-A0A1V1P3R7-F1
#
_entry.id   AF-A0A1V1P3R7-F1
#
_cell.length_a   1.000
_cell.length_b   1.000
_cell.length_c   1.000
_cell.angle_alpha   90.00
_cell.angle_beta   90.00
_cell.angle_gamma   90.00
#
_symmetry.space_group_name_H-M   'P 1'
#
loop_
_entity.id
_entity.type
_entity.pdbx_description
1 polymer ?
#
loop_
_entity_poly.entity_id
_entity_poly.type
_entity_poly.pdbx_seq_one_letter_code
_entity_poly.pdbx_strand_id
1 'polypeptide(L)'
;ANYQKETGCTDQTVRELYQEFKKILDQSTSKTNLLVRLKTLEKRKECGHPILKKRIEELKENGAHYTMHNKRKGVTKTTFAVDNYLKIVKRKLRQVESFREEEMTKLTFQGMATVRNFVPFMSGAKNAHKSPFEIAGGVTYGLPWIQTMNTHNAFLFTPTAF
;
A
#
# COMPACT_ATOMS: atom_id res chain seq x y z
N ALA A 1 -6.10 -18.56 9.52
CA ALA A 1 -5.42 -19.79 9.09
C ALA A 1 -3.94 -19.51 8.86
N ASN A 2 -3.06 -19.93 9.78
CA ASN A 2 -1.62 -19.86 9.54
C ASN A 2 -1.28 -21.06 8.66
N TYR A 3 -1.11 -20.82 7.36
CA TYR A 3 -0.79 -21.84 6.35
C TYR A 3 0.24 -22.88 6.86
N GLN A 4 1.30 -22.42 7.51
CA GLN A 4 2.34 -23.26 8.10
C GLN A 4 1.86 -24.21 9.20
N LYS A 5 0.92 -23.79 10.06
CA LYS A 5 0.35 -24.63 11.12
C LYS A 5 -0.55 -25.73 10.54
N GLU A 6 -1.14 -25.50 9.38
CA GLU A 6 -2.07 -26.43 8.72
C GLU A 6 -1.35 -27.40 7.77
N THR A 7 -0.25 -26.97 7.14
CA THR A 7 0.50 -27.79 6.17
C THR A 7 1.73 -28.48 6.75
N GLY A 8 2.18 -28.11 7.96
CA GLY A 8 3.41 -28.64 8.55
C GLY A 8 4.68 -28.28 7.74
N CYS A 9 4.59 -27.36 6.78
CA CYS A 9 5.73 -26.94 5.98
C CYS A 9 6.79 -26.26 6.84
N THR A 10 8.06 -26.44 6.48
CA THR A 10 9.17 -25.75 7.15
C THR A 10 9.13 -24.25 6.88
N ASP A 11 9.70 -23.44 7.79
CA ASP A 11 9.88 -21.99 7.59
C ASP A 11 10.59 -21.67 6.28
N GLN A 12 11.56 -22.50 5.89
CA GLN A 12 12.31 -22.35 4.66
C GLN A 12 11.40 -22.52 3.43
N THR A 13 10.56 -23.56 3.41
CA THR A 13 9.60 -23.80 2.32
C THR A 13 8.61 -22.64 2.16
N VAL A 14 8.13 -22.07 3.28
CA VAL A 14 7.23 -20.91 3.26
C VAL A 14 7.94 -19.68 2.67
N ARG A 15 9.20 -19.44 3.05
CA ARG A 15 10.01 -18.33 2.49
C ARG A 15 10.25 -18.51 0.99
N GLU A 16 10.59 -19.71 0.55
CA GLU A 16 10.80 -20.03 -0.87
C GLU A 16 9.53 -19.81 -1.70
N LEU A 17 8.39 -20.30 -1.23
CA LEU A 17 7.09 -20.07 -1.87
C LEU A 17 6.79 -18.57 -1.99
N TYR A 18 7.00 -17.81 -0.92
CA TYR A 18 6.81 -16.35 -0.95
C TYR A 18 7.73 -15.67 -1.98
N GLN A 19 9.01 -16.04 -2.02
CA GLN A 19 9.97 -15.48 -2.98
C GLN A 19 9.58 -15.81 -4.43
N GLU A 20 9.14 -17.03 -4.70
CA GLU A 20 8.66 -17.45 -6.01
C GLU A 20 7.40 -16.66 -6.43
N PHE A 21 6.41 -16.55 -5.55
CA PHE A 21 5.21 -15.74 -5.79
C PHE A 21 5.57 -14.29 -6.12
N LYS A 22 6.44 -13.69 -5.31
CA LYS A 22 6.89 -12.31 -5.51
C LYS A 22 7.61 -12.14 -6.85
N LYS A 23 8.52 -13.06 -7.18
CA LYS A 23 9.25 -13.06 -8.46
C LYS A 23 8.31 -13.17 -9.65
N ILE A 24 7.25 -13.99 -9.55
CA ILE A 24 6.25 -14.12 -10.61
C ILE A 24 5.52 -12.79 -10.81
N LEU A 25 5.08 -12.13 -9.75
CA LEU A 25 4.40 -10.84 -9.83
C LEU A 25 5.30 -9.73 -10.38
N ASP A 26 6.55 -9.66 -9.93
CA ASP A 26 7.51 -8.64 -10.36
C ASP A 26 7.92 -8.80 -11.83
N GLN A 27 7.99 -10.04 -12.33
CA GLN A 27 8.47 -10.34 -13.70
C GLN A 27 7.35 -10.47 -14.74
N SER A 28 6.08 -10.44 -14.32
CA SER A 28 4.95 -10.62 -15.21
C SER A 28 4.53 -9.29 -15.84
N THR A 29 4.79 -9.14 -17.14
CA THR A 29 4.47 -7.92 -17.91
C THR A 29 3.11 -7.96 -18.60
N SER A 30 2.44 -9.12 -18.60
CA SER A 30 1.11 -9.33 -19.17
C SER A 30 0.36 -10.45 -18.45
N LYS A 31 -0.98 -10.43 -18.50
CA LYS A 31 -1.83 -11.51 -17.97
C LYS A 31 -1.40 -12.88 -18.52
N THR A 32 -1.12 -12.98 -19.81
CA THR A 32 -0.67 -14.24 -20.44
C THR A 32 0.66 -14.73 -19.83
N ASN A 33 1.64 -13.84 -19.64
CA ASN A 33 2.91 -14.20 -19.01
C ASN A 33 2.73 -14.63 -17.54
N LEU A 34 1.86 -13.95 -16.81
CA LEU A 34 1.49 -14.29 -15.43
C LEU A 34 0.89 -15.70 -15.34
N LEU A 35 -0.08 -16.02 -16.21
CA LEU A 35 -0.74 -17.33 -16.23
C LEU A 35 0.25 -18.47 -16.49
N VAL A 36 1.19 -18.28 -17.43
CA VAL A 36 2.22 -19.29 -17.73
C VAL A 36 3.11 -19.54 -16.52
N ARG A 37 3.55 -18.47 -15.85
CA ARG A 37 4.41 -18.58 -14.65
C ARG A 37 3.68 -19.19 -13.46
N LEU A 38 2.40 -18.86 -13.26
CA LEU A 38 1.58 -19.47 -12.21
C LEU A 38 1.38 -20.97 -12.44
N LYS A 39 1.21 -21.43 -13.69
CA LYS A 39 1.16 -22.87 -14.00
C LYS A 39 2.42 -23.62 -13.59
N THR A 40 3.59 -22.98 -13.66
CA THR A 40 4.84 -23.57 -13.17
C THR A 40 4.84 -23.71 -11.65
N LEU A 41 4.35 -22.68 -10.95
CA LEU A 41 4.22 -22.70 -9.48
C LEU A 41 3.22 -23.75 -8.99
N GLU A 42 2.11 -23.94 -9.71
CA GLU A 42 1.08 -24.95 -9.39
C GLU A 42 1.60 -26.40 -9.39
N LYS A 43 2.77 -26.68 -10.01
CA LYS A 43 3.40 -28.00 -9.97
C LYS A 43 3.98 -28.35 -8.60
N ARG A 44 4.16 -27.36 -7.72
CA ARG A 44 4.63 -27.57 -6.35
C ARG A 44 3.58 -28.30 -5.52
N LYS A 45 4.00 -29.29 -4.74
CA LYS A 45 3.10 -30.10 -3.89
C LYS A 45 2.35 -29.24 -2.88
N GLU A 46 3.02 -28.21 -2.40
CA GLU A 46 2.52 -27.22 -1.46
C GLU A 46 1.31 -26.45 -2.00
N CYS A 47 1.27 -26.19 -3.31
CA CYS A 47 0.14 -25.54 -3.98
C CYS A 47 -1.12 -26.42 -4.06
N GLY A 48 -1.04 -27.69 -3.63
CA GLY A 48 -2.19 -28.57 -3.46
C GLY A 48 -3.15 -28.12 -2.36
N HIS A 49 -2.70 -27.29 -1.41
CA HIS A 49 -3.49 -26.84 -0.27
C HIS A 49 -4.63 -25.88 -0.68
N PRO A 50 -5.85 -25.99 -0.12
CA PRO A 50 -7.00 -25.15 -0.49
C PRO A 50 -6.73 -23.65 -0.42
N ILE A 51 -5.95 -23.21 0.57
CA ILE A 51 -5.59 -21.79 0.73
C ILE A 51 -4.77 -21.29 -0.45
N LEU A 52 -3.75 -22.05 -0.87
CA LEU A 52 -2.88 -21.62 -1.98
C LEU A 52 -3.61 -21.73 -3.33
N LYS A 53 -4.43 -22.76 -3.52
CA LYS A 53 -5.29 -22.86 -4.73
C LYS A 53 -6.18 -21.64 -4.88
N LYS A 54 -6.92 -21.28 -3.82
CA LYS A 54 -7.79 -20.10 -3.83
C LYS A 54 -7.03 -18.81 -4.18
N ARG A 55 -5.81 -18.65 -3.66
CA ARG A 55 -4.96 -17.49 -3.97
C ARG A 55 -4.45 -17.49 -5.41
N ILE A 56 -4.09 -18.64 -5.95
CA ILE A 56 -3.66 -18.75 -7.34
C ILE A 56 -4.83 -18.47 -8.29
N GLU A 57 -6.03 -18.95 -7.99
CA GLU A 57 -7.25 -18.64 -8.75
C GLU A 57 -7.56 -17.14 -8.75
N GLU A 58 -7.55 -16.50 -7.58
CA GLU A 58 -7.73 -15.06 -7.43
C GLU A 58 -6.71 -14.27 -8.28
N LEU A 59 -5.45 -14.70 -8.31
CA LEU A 59 -4.39 -14.09 -9.13
C LEU A 59 -4.62 -14.28 -10.63
N LYS A 60 -5.15 -15.44 -11.05
CA LYS A 60 -5.49 -15.73 -12.46
C LYS A 60 -6.64 -14.86 -12.94
N GLU A 61 -7.69 -14.74 -12.13
CA GLU A 61 -8.86 -13.90 -12.43
C GLU A 61 -8.43 -12.43 -12.57
N ASN A 62 -7.69 -11.92 -11.57
CA ASN A 62 -7.30 -10.52 -11.47
C ASN A 62 -5.98 -10.17 -12.18
N GLY A 63 -5.41 -11.08 -12.97
CA GLY A 63 -4.06 -10.94 -13.53
C GLY A 63 -3.82 -9.67 -14.38
N ALA A 64 -4.88 -9.08 -14.93
CA ALA A 64 -4.80 -7.80 -15.64
C ALA A 64 -4.43 -6.64 -14.70
N HIS A 65 -4.98 -6.61 -13.48
CA HIS A 65 -4.71 -5.56 -12.50
C HIS A 65 -3.28 -5.62 -11.98
N TYR A 66 -2.77 -6.84 -11.71
CA TYR A 66 -1.41 -7.04 -11.23
C TYR A 66 -0.34 -6.72 -12.28
N THR A 67 -0.63 -6.86 -13.57
CA THR A 67 0.34 -6.61 -14.66
C THR A 67 0.21 -5.23 -15.31
N MET A 68 -0.76 -4.41 -14.88
CA MET A 68 -1.05 -3.10 -15.47
C MET A 68 0.08 -2.07 -15.29
N HIS A 69 0.84 -2.14 -14.21
CA HIS A 69 1.93 -1.20 -13.93
C HIS A 69 3.09 -1.31 -14.94
N ASN A 70 3.26 -2.46 -15.58
CA ASN A 70 4.26 -2.72 -16.61
C ASN A 70 3.84 -2.29 -18.02
N LYS A 71 2.57 -1.88 -18.20
CA LYS A 71 2.01 -1.40 -19.49
C LYS A 71 1.86 0.11 -19.59
N ARG A 72 2.25 0.86 -18.56
CA ARG A 72 2.12 2.33 -18.55
C ARG A 72 3.18 2.99 -19.45
N LYS A 73 2.88 3.12 -20.74
CA LYS A 73 3.54 4.09 -21.64
C LYS A 73 2.79 5.43 -21.56
N GLY A 74 3.52 6.54 -21.49
CA GLY A 74 2.94 7.88 -21.65
C GLY A 74 2.27 8.49 -20.41
N VAL A 75 2.56 8.03 -19.20
CA VAL A 75 2.12 8.75 -18.00
C VAL A 75 2.92 10.05 -17.92
N THR A 76 2.28 11.17 -18.22
CA THR A 76 2.81 12.51 -17.99
C THR A 76 3.34 12.56 -16.57
N LYS A 77 4.59 13.01 -16.38
CA LYS A 77 5.25 13.10 -15.06
C LYS A 77 4.26 13.73 -14.08
N THR A 78 3.61 12.91 -13.25
CA THR A 78 2.80 13.39 -12.14
C THR A 78 3.72 14.27 -11.32
N THR A 79 3.23 15.45 -10.94
CA THR A 79 4.03 16.42 -10.19
C THR A 79 4.70 15.71 -9.02
N PHE A 80 5.97 16.03 -8.75
CA PHE A 80 6.79 15.40 -7.72
C PHE A 80 6.07 15.20 -6.38
N ALA A 81 5.11 16.07 -6.05
CA ALA A 81 4.25 15.98 -4.88
C ALA A 81 3.28 14.78 -4.88
N VAL A 82 2.67 14.46 -6.01
CA VAL A 82 1.77 13.30 -6.19
C VAL A 82 2.59 12.02 -6.23
N ASP A 83 3.73 12.00 -6.92
CA ASP A 83 4.63 10.85 -6.94
C ASP A 83 5.20 10.53 -5.55
N ASN A 84 5.59 11.56 -4.79
CA ASN A 84 6.03 11.35 -3.41
C ASN A 84 4.89 10.89 -2.50
N TYR A 85 3.66 11.37 -2.73
CA TYR A 85 2.49 10.87 -2.01
C TYR A 85 2.28 9.38 -2.28
N LEU A 86 2.23 9.00 -3.56
CA LEU A 86 2.02 7.63 -3.98
C LEU A 86 3.17 6.71 -3.53
N LYS A 87 4.42 7.20 -3.46
CA LYS A 87 5.55 6.46 -2.88
C LYS A 87 5.37 6.20 -1.38
N ILE A 88 4.95 7.21 -0.62
CA ILE A 88 4.70 7.08 0.83
C ILE A 88 3.54 6.12 1.07
N VAL A 89 2.44 6.31 0.34
CA VAL A 89 1.28 5.41 0.35
C VAL A 89 1.75 3.99 0.05
N LYS A 90 2.42 3.73 -1.08
CA LYS A 90 2.93 2.41 -1.46
C LYS A 90 3.88 1.81 -0.42
N ARG A 91 4.70 2.62 0.26
CA ARG A 91 5.57 2.15 1.37
C ARG A 91 4.72 1.73 2.58
N LYS A 92 3.72 2.52 2.94
CA LYS A 92 2.83 2.22 4.07
C LYS A 92 1.92 1.04 3.78
N LEU A 93 1.37 0.93 2.58
CA LEU A 93 0.66 -0.27 2.10
C LEU A 93 1.46 -1.55 2.27
N ARG A 94 2.77 -1.49 1.96
CA ARG A 94 3.68 -2.61 2.19
C ARG A 94 3.94 -2.91 3.67
N GLN A 95 3.77 -1.94 4.57
CA GLN A 95 3.92 -2.17 6.02
C GLN A 95 2.66 -2.78 6.65
N VAL A 96 1.47 -2.46 6.14
CA VAL A 96 0.21 -3.01 6.69
C VAL A 96 -0.10 -4.41 6.15
N GLU A 97 0.58 -4.83 5.06
CA GLU A 97 0.58 -6.16 4.40
C GLU A 97 -0.80 -6.76 4.01
N SER A 98 -1.93 -6.23 4.49
CA SER A 98 -3.27 -6.60 4.03
C SER A 98 -4.31 -5.53 4.39
N PHE A 99 -5.16 -5.21 3.42
CA PHE A 99 -6.45 -4.58 3.66
C PHE A 99 -7.47 -5.67 3.93
N ARG A 100 -7.70 -5.97 5.21
CA ARG A 100 -8.62 -7.06 5.60
C ARG A 100 -10.08 -6.64 5.50
N GLU A 101 -10.36 -5.34 5.68
CA GLU A 101 -11.70 -4.77 5.69
C GLU A 101 -11.71 -3.38 5.02
N GLU A 102 -12.74 -3.10 4.22
CA GLU A 102 -12.88 -1.86 3.44
C GLU A 102 -12.96 -0.62 4.33
N GLU A 103 -13.73 -0.71 5.42
CA GLU A 103 -13.89 0.39 6.38
C GLU A 103 -12.56 0.77 7.04
N MET A 104 -11.84 -0.21 7.57
CA MET A 104 -10.53 -0.01 8.18
C MET A 104 -9.51 0.54 7.19
N THR A 105 -9.61 0.11 5.93
CA THR A 105 -8.80 0.61 4.82
C THR A 105 -9.06 2.10 4.57
N LYS A 106 -10.34 2.48 4.47
CA LYS A 106 -10.78 3.86 4.27
C LYS A 106 -10.32 4.76 5.42
N LEU A 107 -10.55 4.35 6.66
CA LEU A 107 -10.11 5.07 7.86
C LEU A 107 -8.59 5.24 7.89
N THR A 108 -7.85 4.19 7.53
CA THR A 108 -6.38 4.24 7.45
C THR A 108 -5.90 5.27 6.42
N PHE A 109 -6.48 5.27 5.21
CA PHE A 109 -6.12 6.24 4.18
C PHE A 109 -6.50 7.67 4.56
N GLN A 110 -7.67 7.87 5.17
CA GLN A 110 -8.10 9.17 5.67
C GLN A 110 -7.14 9.69 6.74
N GLY A 111 -6.83 8.87 7.76
CA GLY A 111 -5.86 9.24 8.79
C GLY A 111 -4.48 9.57 8.22
N MET A 112 -4.00 8.80 7.23
CA MET A 112 -2.72 9.06 6.56
C MET A 112 -2.72 10.38 5.77
N ALA A 113 -3.78 10.66 5.02
CA ALA A 113 -3.91 11.90 4.26
C ALA A 113 -3.93 13.12 5.20
N THR A 114 -4.69 13.01 6.30
CA THR A 114 -4.78 14.05 7.33
C THR A 114 -3.44 14.31 7.99
N VAL A 115 -2.78 13.27 8.53
CA VAL A 115 -1.46 13.42 9.19
C VAL A 115 -0.44 14.06 8.26
N ARG A 116 -0.40 13.66 6.98
CA ARG A 116 0.56 14.21 6.01
C ARG A 116 0.43 15.72 5.84
N ASN A 117 -0.78 16.28 5.91
CA ASN A 117 -0.99 17.71 5.72
C ASN A 117 -0.33 18.53 6.84
N PHE A 118 -0.16 17.96 8.03
CA PHE A 118 0.37 18.66 9.20
C PHE A 118 1.82 18.29 9.53
N VAL A 119 2.32 17.12 9.12
CA VAL A 119 3.72 16.75 9.39
C VAL A 119 4.70 17.69 8.66
N PRO A 120 5.64 18.33 9.37
CA PRO A 120 6.65 19.19 8.76
C PRO A 120 7.63 18.43 7.86
N PHE A 121 8.16 19.09 6.83
CA PHE A 121 9.24 18.55 6.02
C PHE A 121 10.56 18.46 6.80
N MET A 122 11.32 17.40 6.55
CA MET A 122 12.65 17.17 7.14
C MET A 122 13.66 18.25 6.71
N SER A 123 14.71 18.42 7.52
CA SER A 123 15.87 19.26 7.18
C SER A 123 16.46 18.88 5.82
N GLY A 124 16.79 19.88 4.99
CA GLY A 124 17.30 19.69 3.63
C GLY A 124 16.24 19.62 2.52
N ALA A 125 14.94 19.64 2.86
CA ALA A 125 13.88 19.82 1.88
C ALA A 125 13.68 21.31 1.52
N LYS A 126 13.15 21.60 0.32
CA LYS A 126 12.86 22.98 -0.17
C LYS A 126 12.03 23.80 0.82
N ASN A 127 11.12 23.17 1.56
CA ASN A 127 10.27 23.79 2.57
C ASN A 127 10.53 23.20 3.96
N ALA A 128 11.80 22.93 4.30
CA ALA A 128 12.19 22.33 5.58
C ALA A 128 11.48 23.02 6.77
N HIS A 129 11.09 22.21 7.75
CA HIS A 129 10.39 22.61 8.98
C HIS A 129 8.98 23.18 8.79
N LYS A 130 8.49 23.34 7.55
CA LYS A 130 7.10 23.69 7.28
C LYS A 130 6.30 22.45 6.89
N SER A 131 5.04 22.41 7.30
CA SER A 131 4.06 21.41 6.86
C SER A 131 3.37 21.86 5.56
N PRO A 132 2.74 20.94 4.80
CA PRO A 132 1.85 21.31 3.70
C PRO A 132 0.75 22.31 4.10
N PHE A 133 0.20 22.18 5.31
CA PHE A 133 -0.76 23.12 5.89
C PHE A 133 -0.18 24.54 5.99
N GLU A 134 1.03 24.69 6.53
CA GLU A 134 1.71 25.99 6.63
C GLU A 134 2.08 26.57 5.27
N ILE A 135 2.43 25.72 4.30
CA ILE A 135 2.70 26.16 2.92
C ILE A 135 1.43 26.68 2.23
N ALA A 136 0.27 26.10 2.56
CA ALA A 136 -1.02 26.55 2.08
C ALA A 136 -1.55 27.80 2.80
N GLY A 137 -0.75 28.42 3.69
CA GLY A 137 -1.12 29.61 4.44
C GLY A 137 -1.79 29.34 5.80
N GLY A 138 -1.83 28.08 6.24
CA GLY A 138 -2.32 27.70 7.57
C GLY A 138 -1.44 28.26 8.70
N VAL A 139 -2.07 28.75 9.76
CA VAL A 139 -1.39 29.32 10.93
C VAL A 139 -1.39 28.30 12.07
N THR A 140 -0.21 27.96 12.58
CA THR A 140 -0.03 26.97 13.66
C THR A 140 -0.03 27.58 15.05
N TYR A 141 0.08 28.91 15.17
CA TYR A 141 0.23 29.63 16.44
C TYR A 141 1.36 29.09 17.33
N GLY A 142 2.40 28.52 16.73
CA GLY A 142 3.53 27.91 17.47
C GLY A 142 3.22 26.55 18.09
N LEU A 143 2.04 25.97 17.84
CA LEU A 143 1.68 24.65 18.34
C LEU A 143 2.45 23.54 17.60
N PRO A 144 2.86 22.47 18.29
CA PRO A 144 3.34 21.24 17.66
C PRO A 144 2.35 20.71 16.62
N TRP A 145 2.86 20.17 15.51
CA TRP A 145 2.02 19.74 14.38
C TRP A 145 0.89 18.77 14.75
N ILE A 146 1.11 17.88 15.74
CA ILE A 146 0.07 16.96 16.24
C ILE A 146 -1.05 17.74 16.92
N GLN A 147 -0.71 18.75 17.71
CA GLN A 147 -1.71 19.61 18.37
C GLN A 147 -2.44 20.48 17.36
N THR A 148 -1.74 21.06 16.39
CA THR A 148 -2.35 21.80 15.27
C THR A 148 -3.34 20.93 14.50
N MET A 149 -2.95 19.69 14.17
CA MET A 149 -3.81 18.72 13.50
C MET A 149 -5.04 18.38 14.36
N ASN A 150 -4.84 18.11 15.65
CA ASN A 150 -5.93 17.76 16.56
C ASN A 150 -6.92 18.92 16.68
N THR A 151 -6.45 20.16 16.81
CA THR A 151 -7.32 21.35 16.84
C THR A 151 -8.04 21.54 15.51
N HIS A 152 -7.35 21.41 14.37
CA HIS A 152 -7.97 21.51 13.05
C HIS A 152 -9.05 20.44 12.82
N ASN A 153 -8.78 19.20 13.23
CA ASN A 153 -9.72 18.10 13.07
C ASN A 153 -10.81 18.08 14.15
N ALA A 154 -10.56 18.61 15.34
CA ALA A 154 -11.58 18.75 16.38
C ALA A 154 -12.77 19.58 15.87
N PHE A 155 -12.51 20.61 15.04
CA PHE A 155 -13.56 21.34 14.35
C PHE A 155 -14.34 20.52 13.31
N LEU A 156 -13.74 19.46 12.75
CA LEU A 156 -14.40 18.54 11.81
C LEU A 156 -15.23 17.45 12.52
N PHE A 157 -15.02 17.25 13.82
CA PHE A 157 -15.71 16.24 14.62
C PHE A 157 -16.68 16.80 15.67
N THR A 158 -16.79 18.13 15.80
CA THR A 158 -17.88 18.76 16.57
C THR A 158 -19.22 18.52 15.85
N PRO A 159 -20.24 17.90 16.49
CA PRO A 159 -21.60 17.74 15.94
C PRO A 159 -22.36 19.06 15.74
N THR A 160 -21.71 20.19 16.03
CA THR A 160 -22.29 21.53 16.09
C THR A 160 -21.39 22.48 15.32
N ALA A 161 -21.43 22.39 13.99
CA ALA A 161 -21.22 23.55 13.15
C ALA A 161 -22.62 23.99 12.72
N PHE A 162 -23.00 25.20 13.15
CA PHE A 162 -24.31 25.85 12.96
C PHE A 162 -24.80 25.84 11.51
#